data_AF-A0A9E0T9H3-F1
#
_entry.id   AF-A0A9E0T9H3-F1
#
_cell.length_a   1.000
_cell.length_b   1.000
_cell.length_c   1.000
_cell.angle_alpha   90.00
_cell.angle_beta   90.00
_cell.angle_gamma   90.00
#
_symmetry.space_group_name_H-M   'P 1'
#
loop_
_entity.id
_entity.type
_entity.pdbx_description
1 polymer ?
#
loop_
_entity_poly.entity_id
_entity_poly.type
_entity_poly.pdbx_seq_one_letter_code
_entity_poly.pdbx_strand_id
1 'polypeptide(L)'
;MSTQTLNDRSEQAFEADLRAIHIVDLTSQLATEGFRGSIDDALEEFIEELLSDHPIHDSLQPLAQFIAENDSFFHDEEDEDFEIDIGDAGELLSDGRFYGFAVQFGTPVRAYTASGTGWWSGWSNYYTQWVYAKTYEQAWELGLAWAADRNLHDKAKAGQEGGAA
;
A
#
# COMPACT_ATOMS: atom_id res chain seq x y z
N MET A 1 -3.00 -28.20 -10.21
CA MET A 1 -2.48 -26.82 -10.08
C MET A 1 -1.04 -26.84 -10.55
N SER A 2 -0.75 -26.21 -11.68
CA SER A 2 0.54 -26.34 -12.36
C SER A 2 1.60 -25.53 -11.62
N THR A 3 2.75 -26.13 -11.33
CA THR A 3 3.94 -25.53 -10.70
C THR A 3 4.52 -24.32 -11.44
N GLN A 4 3.96 -24.01 -12.62
CA GLN A 4 4.41 -22.99 -13.56
C GLN A 4 4.08 -21.55 -13.09
N THR A 5 3.04 -21.35 -12.29
CA THR A 5 2.68 -20.01 -11.76
C THR A 5 3.47 -19.60 -10.51
N LEU A 6 4.07 -20.55 -9.79
CA LEU A 6 4.88 -20.27 -8.60
C LEU A 6 6.29 -19.78 -8.95
N ASN A 7 6.89 -20.30 -10.04
CA ASN A 7 8.18 -19.79 -10.56
C ASN A 7 8.07 -18.32 -11.00
N ASP A 8 6.89 -17.92 -11.51
CA ASP A 8 6.66 -16.60 -12.08
C ASP A 8 6.76 -15.48 -11.02
N ARG A 9 6.14 -15.64 -9.84
CA ARG A 9 6.19 -14.57 -8.81
C ARG A 9 7.57 -14.37 -8.20
N SER A 10 8.34 -15.42 -7.98
CA SER A 10 9.70 -15.27 -7.46
C SER A 10 10.62 -14.56 -8.46
N GLU A 11 10.47 -14.87 -9.75
CA GLU A 11 11.21 -14.22 -10.83
C GLU A 11 10.78 -12.76 -10.96
N GLN A 12 9.47 -12.47 -10.99
CA GLN A 12 8.93 -11.12 -11.00
C GLN A 12 9.40 -10.29 -9.79
N ALA A 13 9.36 -10.85 -8.58
CA ALA A 13 9.82 -10.16 -7.37
C ALA A 13 11.31 -9.82 -7.44
N PHE A 14 12.12 -10.73 -7.97
CA PHE A 14 13.55 -10.50 -8.18
C PHE A 14 13.81 -9.43 -9.26
N GLU A 15 13.14 -9.51 -10.40
CA GLU A 15 13.32 -8.57 -11.51
C GLU A 15 12.85 -7.16 -11.16
N ALA A 16 11.75 -7.05 -10.42
CA ALA A 16 11.18 -5.77 -9.99
C ALA A 16 11.84 -5.18 -8.74
N ASP A 17 12.70 -5.95 -8.04
CA ASP A 17 13.12 -5.66 -6.65
C ASP A 17 11.92 -5.32 -5.76
N LEU A 18 10.92 -6.21 -5.76
CA LEU A 18 9.65 -6.02 -5.04
C LEU A 18 9.53 -7.00 -3.87
N ARG A 19 9.04 -6.50 -2.72
CA ARG A 19 8.64 -7.32 -1.57
C ARG A 19 7.24 -6.95 -1.11
N ALA A 20 6.41 -7.94 -0.81
CA ALA A 20 5.26 -7.71 0.07
C ALA A 20 5.79 -7.68 1.51
N ILE A 21 5.61 -6.55 2.20
CA ILE A 21 6.05 -6.33 3.58
C ILE A 21 4.94 -6.75 4.55
N HIS A 22 3.72 -6.27 4.29
CA HIS A 22 2.52 -6.61 5.05
C HIS A 22 1.41 -7.09 4.10
N ILE A 23 0.63 -8.07 4.55
CA ILE A 23 -0.54 -8.59 3.83
C ILE A 23 -1.69 -8.71 4.83
N VAL A 24 -2.73 -7.92 4.61
CA VAL A 24 -3.95 -7.92 5.41
C VAL A 24 -5.09 -8.47 4.58
N ASP A 25 -5.59 -9.65 4.95
CA ASP A 25 -6.86 -10.18 4.42
C ASP A 25 -8.02 -9.51 5.18
N LEU A 26 -8.51 -8.40 4.61
CA LEU A 26 -9.59 -7.60 5.18
C LEU A 26 -10.86 -8.41 5.38
N THR A 27 -11.10 -9.43 4.55
CA THR A 27 -12.29 -10.30 4.72
C THR A 27 -12.21 -11.05 6.04
N SER A 28 -11.04 -11.62 6.37
CA SER A 28 -10.83 -12.36 7.62
C SER A 28 -10.82 -11.44 8.84
N GLN A 29 -10.21 -10.26 8.70
CA GLN A 29 -10.03 -9.32 9.80
C GLN A 29 -11.36 -8.63 10.15
N LEU A 30 -12.11 -8.15 9.15
CA LEU A 30 -13.37 -7.42 9.34
C LEU A 30 -14.55 -8.32 9.75
N ALA A 31 -14.47 -9.63 9.47
CA ALA A 31 -15.58 -10.57 9.76
C ALA A 31 -15.52 -11.22 11.16
N THR A 32 -14.52 -10.88 11.98
CA THR A 32 -14.34 -11.48 13.32
C THR A 32 -14.35 -10.41 14.40
N GLU A 33 -14.62 -10.80 15.66
CA GLU A 33 -14.58 -9.89 16.82
C GLU A 33 -13.17 -9.31 17.12
N GLY A 34 -12.18 -9.50 16.23
CA GLY A 34 -10.84 -8.93 16.35
C GLY A 34 -10.84 -7.40 16.49
N PHE A 35 -11.88 -6.72 16.00
CA PHE A 35 -12.09 -5.28 16.19
C PHE A 35 -12.47 -4.85 17.61
N ARG A 36 -12.75 -5.78 18.54
CA ARG A 36 -13.21 -5.44 19.89
C ARG A 36 -12.10 -5.40 20.96
N GLY A 37 -10.81 -5.53 20.61
CA GLY A 37 -9.78 -5.51 21.67
C GLY A 37 -8.30 -5.38 21.29
N SER A 38 -7.87 -5.68 20.06
CA SER A 38 -6.54 -5.29 19.55
C SER A 38 -6.51 -5.48 18.03
N ILE A 39 -6.39 -4.38 17.29
CA ILE A 39 -6.12 -4.43 15.86
C ILE A 39 -4.68 -4.93 15.65
N ASP A 40 -4.45 -5.74 14.62
CA ASP A 40 -3.10 -6.16 14.24
C ASP A 40 -2.31 -4.94 13.73
N ASP A 41 -1.04 -4.80 14.11
CA ASP A 41 -0.19 -3.64 13.76
C ASP A 41 -0.25 -3.31 12.25
N ALA A 42 -0.32 -4.32 11.36
CA ALA A 42 -0.38 -4.08 9.93
C ALA A 42 -1.73 -3.55 9.43
N LEU A 43 -2.82 -3.90 10.11
CA LEU A 43 -4.15 -3.35 9.83
C LEU A 43 -4.26 -1.93 10.39
N GLU A 44 -3.67 -1.66 11.55
CA GLU A 44 -3.56 -0.31 12.13
C GLU A 44 -2.80 0.62 11.17
N GLU A 45 -1.57 0.25 10.76
CA GLU A 45 -0.78 1.01 9.79
C GLU A 45 -1.49 1.23 8.46
N PHE A 46 -2.30 0.25 8.01
CA PHE A 46 -3.09 0.40 6.79
C PHE A 46 -4.22 1.43 6.93
N ILE A 47 -4.90 1.42 8.08
CA ILE A 47 -5.98 2.38 8.35
C ILE A 47 -5.39 3.78 8.51
N GLU A 48 -4.28 3.93 9.22
CA GLU A 48 -3.55 5.21 9.32
C GLU A 48 -3.17 5.76 7.93
N GLU A 49 -2.65 4.92 7.04
CA GLU A 49 -2.36 5.31 5.65
C GLU A 49 -3.61 5.81 4.93
N LEU A 50 -4.76 5.13 5.08
CA LEU A 50 -6.02 5.54 4.45
C LEU A 50 -6.53 6.90 4.94
N LEU A 51 -6.30 7.21 6.21
CA LEU A 51 -6.72 8.44 6.86
C LEU A 51 -5.72 9.59 6.68
N SER A 52 -4.54 9.31 6.14
CA SER A 52 -3.47 10.30 5.99
C SER A 52 -3.79 11.38 4.94
N ASP A 53 -3.24 12.57 5.15
CA ASP A 53 -3.31 13.69 4.20
C ASP A 53 -2.37 13.54 2.99
N HIS A 54 -1.52 12.52 2.97
CA HIS A 54 -0.54 12.36 1.90
C HIS A 54 -1.12 11.57 0.71
N PRO A 55 -0.53 11.70 -0.50
CA PRO A 55 -1.00 10.93 -1.64
C PRO A 55 -0.94 9.43 -1.38
N ILE A 56 -2.09 8.77 -1.47
CA ILE A 56 -2.24 7.32 -1.43
C ILE A 56 -2.36 6.74 -2.84
N HIS A 57 -2.11 5.44 -2.98
CA HIS A 57 -2.29 4.75 -4.26
C HIS A 57 -3.74 4.83 -4.78
N ASP A 58 -3.93 4.95 -6.10
CA ASP A 58 -5.26 5.11 -6.72
C ASP A 58 -6.25 4.00 -6.35
N SER A 59 -5.77 2.78 -6.10
CA SER A 59 -6.63 1.66 -5.71
C SER A 59 -7.24 1.79 -4.30
N LEU A 60 -6.71 2.71 -3.48
CA LEU A 60 -7.21 3.01 -2.14
C LEU A 60 -8.26 4.13 -2.14
N GLN A 61 -8.32 4.94 -3.20
CA GLN A 61 -9.21 6.11 -3.28
C GLN A 61 -10.69 5.76 -3.00
N PRO A 62 -11.26 4.65 -3.50
CA PRO A 62 -12.65 4.30 -3.18
C PRO A 62 -12.89 4.01 -1.70
N LEU A 63 -11.88 3.47 -0.99
CA LEU A 63 -11.98 3.18 0.45
C LEU A 63 -11.88 4.47 1.25
N ALA A 64 -10.88 5.30 0.95
CA ALA A 64 -10.69 6.60 1.59
C ALA A 64 -11.91 7.51 1.41
N GLN A 65 -12.46 7.57 0.19
CA GLN A 65 -13.68 8.33 -0.09
C GLN A 65 -14.88 7.79 0.70
N PHE A 66 -15.05 6.47 0.77
CA PHE A 66 -16.15 5.87 1.52
C PHE A 66 -16.07 6.22 3.01
N ILE A 67 -14.87 6.14 3.60
CA ILE A 67 -14.67 6.52 5.00
C ILE A 67 -15.02 8.00 5.21
N ALA A 68 -14.46 8.89 4.38
CA ALA A 68 -14.71 10.34 4.48
C ALA A 68 -16.20 10.71 4.30
N GLU A 69 -16.94 10.01 3.45
CA GLU A 69 -18.38 10.26 3.24
C GLU A 69 -19.26 9.77 4.39
N ASN A 70 -18.81 8.75 5.14
CA ASN A 70 -19.58 8.11 6.21
C ASN A 70 -19.06 8.44 7.61
N ASP A 71 -18.05 9.30 7.70
CA ASP A 71 -17.50 9.87 8.93
C ASP A 71 -18.59 10.46 9.85
N SER A 72 -19.56 11.18 9.26
CA SER A 72 -20.72 11.73 9.98
C SER A 72 -21.67 10.71 10.62
N PHE A 73 -21.54 9.41 10.32
CA PHE A 73 -22.45 8.37 10.83
C PHE A 73 -22.10 7.91 12.25
N PHE A 74 -20.88 8.20 12.73
CA PHE A 74 -20.36 7.70 14.01
C PHE A 74 -20.11 8.80 15.06
N HIS A 75 -20.26 10.08 14.70
CA HIS A 75 -19.95 11.21 15.61
C HIS A 75 -21.10 12.22 15.73
N ASP A 76 -21.41 12.60 16.98
CA ASP A 76 -22.28 13.74 17.34
C ASP A 76 -21.55 15.05 16.99
N GLU A 77 -22.26 16.04 16.42
CA GLU A 77 -21.69 17.30 15.87
C GLU A 77 -20.95 18.22 16.88
N GLU A 78 -20.76 17.82 18.15
CA GLU A 78 -20.33 18.72 19.23
C GLU A 78 -18.82 18.74 19.55
N ASP A 79 -18.01 17.82 19.01
CA ASP A 79 -16.58 17.79 19.34
C ASP A 79 -15.69 18.30 18.18
N GLU A 80 -15.10 19.49 18.36
CA GLU A 80 -14.33 20.24 17.35
C GLU A 80 -12.91 19.71 17.06
N ASP A 81 -12.45 18.65 17.76
CA ASP A 81 -11.08 18.11 17.69
C ASP A 81 -11.04 16.60 17.34
N PHE A 82 -11.94 16.07 16.51
CA PHE A 82 -12.06 14.61 16.31
C PHE A 82 -11.37 14.05 15.06
N GLU A 83 -10.48 13.09 15.31
CA GLU A 83 -9.81 12.20 14.37
C GLU A 83 -10.59 10.87 14.35
N ILE A 84 -10.84 10.30 13.17
CA ILE A 84 -11.53 9.01 13.04
C ILE A 84 -10.75 7.95 13.82
N ASP A 85 -11.37 7.33 14.84
CA ASP A 85 -10.75 6.22 15.55
C ASP A 85 -10.61 5.01 14.61
N ILE A 86 -9.47 4.34 14.68
CA ILE A 86 -9.09 3.18 13.87
C ILE A 86 -10.14 2.05 14.00
N GLY A 87 -10.77 1.94 15.18
CA GLY A 87 -11.89 1.03 15.42
C GLY A 87 -13.11 1.32 14.53
N ASP A 88 -13.50 2.60 14.43
CA ASP A 88 -14.68 3.04 13.67
C ASP A 88 -14.43 2.93 12.15
N ALA A 89 -13.21 3.24 11.69
CA ALA A 89 -12.80 3.01 10.31
C ALA A 89 -12.91 1.54 9.90
N GLY A 90 -12.59 0.62 10.81
CA GLY A 90 -12.77 -0.81 10.64
C GLY A 90 -14.23 -1.23 10.47
N GLU A 91 -15.11 -0.73 11.34
CA GLU A 91 -16.55 -1.01 11.24
C GLU A 91 -17.14 -0.49 9.93
N LEU A 92 -16.78 0.74 9.54
CA LEU A 92 -17.13 1.34 8.26
C LEU A 92 -16.71 0.47 7.06
N LEU A 93 -15.47 0.01 7.04
CA LEU A 93 -14.98 -0.84 5.94
C LEU A 93 -15.75 -2.17 5.85
N SER A 94 -16.17 -2.73 7.00
CA SER A 94 -17.00 -3.92 7.06
C SER A 94 -18.41 -3.68 6.49
N ASP A 95 -19.04 -2.58 6.88
CA ASP A 95 -20.36 -2.16 6.41
C ASP A 95 -20.38 -1.81 4.91
N GLY A 96 -19.33 -1.15 4.45
CA GLY A 96 -19.05 -0.88 3.03
C GLY A 96 -18.73 -2.13 2.21
N ARG A 97 -18.62 -3.30 2.84
CA ARG A 97 -18.29 -4.59 2.22
C ARG A 97 -16.97 -4.57 1.46
N PHE A 98 -15.98 -3.87 2.02
CA PHE A 98 -14.62 -3.83 1.46
C PHE A 98 -13.83 -5.10 1.79
N TYR A 99 -14.34 -6.24 1.30
CA TYR A 99 -13.68 -7.53 1.39
C TYR A 99 -12.63 -7.64 0.27
N GLY A 100 -11.39 -7.92 0.65
CA GLY A 100 -10.24 -7.95 -0.27
C GLY A 100 -8.92 -8.04 0.49
N PHE A 101 -7.83 -7.62 -0.16
CA PHE A 101 -6.49 -7.60 0.38
C PHE A 101 -5.96 -6.17 0.39
N ALA A 102 -5.47 -5.73 1.55
CA ALA A 102 -4.54 -4.62 1.63
C ALA A 102 -3.12 -5.17 1.71
N VAL A 103 -2.24 -4.71 0.84
CA VAL A 103 -0.85 -5.19 0.77
C VAL A 103 0.09 -4.00 0.75
N GLN A 104 1.03 -3.97 1.68
CA GLN A 104 2.12 -3.00 1.64
C GLN A 104 3.27 -3.60 0.84
N PHE A 105 3.64 -2.92 -0.24
CA PHE A 105 4.79 -3.28 -1.04
C PHE A 105 5.99 -2.41 -0.70
N GLY A 106 7.18 -2.98 -0.83
CA GLY A 106 8.45 -2.28 -0.70
C GLY A 106 9.35 -2.49 -1.92
N THR A 107 10.03 -1.43 -2.35
CA THR A 107 11.05 -1.48 -3.41
C THR A 107 12.23 -0.55 -3.09
N PRO A 108 13.50 -1.00 -3.24
CA PRO A 108 14.65 -0.23 -2.82
C PRO A 108 14.90 0.95 -3.74
N VAL A 109 15.41 2.05 -3.18
CA VAL A 109 15.82 3.21 -3.98
C VAL A 109 17.01 2.81 -4.86
N ARG A 110 16.93 3.09 -6.17
CA ARG A 110 18.01 2.85 -7.13
C ARG A 110 18.86 4.10 -7.32
N ALA A 111 20.16 3.98 -7.07
CA ALA A 111 21.12 5.01 -7.41
C ALA A 111 21.77 4.66 -8.76
N TYR A 112 21.62 5.55 -9.73
CA TYR A 112 22.13 5.34 -11.09
C TYR A 112 23.54 5.91 -11.26
N THR A 113 24.34 5.29 -12.12
CA THR A 113 25.62 5.83 -12.56
C THR A 113 25.40 7.08 -13.42
N ALA A 114 26.42 7.94 -13.54
CA ALA A 114 26.36 9.14 -14.39
C ALA A 114 26.04 8.84 -15.86
N SER A 115 26.37 7.64 -16.35
CA SER A 115 26.01 7.18 -17.70
C SER A 115 24.54 6.77 -17.85
N GLY A 116 23.79 6.61 -16.75
CA GLY A 116 22.40 6.14 -16.72
C GLY A 116 22.20 4.68 -17.11
N THR A 117 23.29 3.93 -17.37
CA THR A 117 23.27 2.54 -17.86
C THR A 117 23.48 1.51 -16.76
N GLY A 118 24.05 1.89 -15.62
CA GLY A 118 24.20 1.03 -14.45
C GLY A 118 23.50 1.65 -13.24
N TRP A 119 23.17 0.81 -12.26
CA TRP A 119 22.61 1.25 -10.98
C TRP A 119 22.99 0.28 -9.87
N TRP A 120 22.86 0.74 -8.62
CA TRP A 120 22.94 -0.08 -7.42
C TRP A 120 21.80 0.26 -6.47
N SER A 121 21.39 -0.70 -5.64
CA SER A 121 20.34 -0.52 -4.64
C SER A 121 20.66 -1.34 -3.38
N GLY A 122 19.97 -1.03 -2.28
CA GLY A 122 20.06 -1.79 -1.04
C GLY A 122 18.81 -1.59 -0.19
N TRP A 123 18.42 -2.62 0.55
CA TRP A 123 17.20 -2.63 1.36
C TRP A 123 17.27 -1.79 2.65
N SER A 124 18.37 -1.09 2.89
CA SER A 124 18.47 -0.12 4.00
C SER A 124 17.75 1.21 3.69
N ASN A 125 17.39 1.46 2.44
CA ASN A 125 16.63 2.62 2.01
C ASN A 125 15.68 2.20 0.88
N TYR A 126 14.38 2.22 1.14
CA TYR A 126 13.35 1.73 0.23
C TYR A 126 12.07 2.54 0.37
N TYR A 127 11.30 2.58 -0.71
CA TYR A 127 9.95 3.12 -0.71
C TYR A 127 8.98 2.05 -0.23
N THR A 128 7.89 2.47 0.40
CA THR A 128 6.73 1.63 0.69
C THR A 128 5.47 2.21 0.06
N GLN A 129 4.48 1.37 -0.21
CA GLN A 129 3.15 1.79 -0.65
C GLN A 129 2.12 0.71 -0.32
N TRP A 130 1.04 1.11 0.32
CA TRP A 130 -0.15 0.27 0.44
C TRP A 130 -0.97 0.29 -0.85
N VAL A 131 -1.50 -0.88 -1.21
CA VAL A 131 -2.51 -1.03 -2.28
C VAL A 131 -3.66 -1.90 -1.78
N TYR A 132 -4.86 -1.61 -2.30
CA TYR A 132 -6.03 -2.48 -2.12
C TYR A 132 -6.42 -3.17 -3.42
N ALA A 133 -6.85 -4.43 -3.32
CA ALA A 133 -7.52 -5.15 -4.41
C ALA A 133 -8.45 -6.25 -3.89
N LYS A 134 -9.32 -6.78 -4.76
CA LYS A 134 -10.23 -7.87 -4.39
C LYS A 134 -9.53 -9.23 -4.28
N THR A 135 -8.41 -9.42 -4.98
CA THR A 135 -7.58 -10.63 -4.88
C THR A 135 -6.11 -10.27 -4.69
N TYR A 136 -5.35 -11.19 -4.10
CA TYR A 136 -3.91 -11.00 -3.94
C TYR A 136 -3.18 -10.92 -5.29
N GLU A 137 -3.64 -11.66 -6.31
CA GLU A 137 -3.11 -11.59 -7.67
C GLU A 137 -3.20 -10.17 -8.25
N GLN A 138 -4.33 -9.50 -8.06
CA GLN A 138 -4.52 -8.11 -8.51
C GLN A 138 -3.64 -7.14 -7.71
N ALA A 139 -3.57 -7.31 -6.39
CA ALA A 139 -2.67 -6.51 -5.56
C ALA A 139 -1.20 -6.65 -6.01
N TRP A 140 -0.79 -7.86 -6.39
CA TRP A 140 0.54 -8.14 -6.91
C TRP A 140 0.84 -7.41 -8.22
N GLU A 141 -0.11 -7.41 -9.16
CA GLU A 141 0.02 -6.65 -10.42
C GLU A 141 0.17 -5.14 -10.18
N LEU A 142 -0.58 -4.59 -9.21
CA LEU A 142 -0.45 -3.20 -8.80
C LEU A 142 0.93 -2.92 -8.18
N GLY A 143 1.42 -3.81 -7.32
CA GLY A 143 2.76 -3.70 -6.72
C GLY A 143 3.88 -3.70 -7.76
N LEU A 144 3.79 -4.55 -8.79
CA LEU A 144 4.75 -4.58 -9.90
C LEU A 144 4.74 -3.28 -10.70
N ALA A 145 3.55 -2.76 -11.03
CA ALA A 145 3.42 -1.51 -11.77
C ALA A 145 3.99 -0.33 -10.96
N TRP A 146 3.65 -0.24 -9.67
CA TRP A 146 4.16 0.78 -8.77
C TRP A 146 5.69 0.75 -8.64
N ALA A 147 6.29 -0.43 -8.47
CA ALA A 147 7.75 -0.56 -8.39
C ALA A 147 8.45 -0.15 -9.70
N ALA A 148 7.87 -0.50 -10.86
CA ALA A 148 8.36 -0.03 -12.14
C ALA A 148 8.36 1.51 -12.23
N ASP A 149 7.30 2.16 -11.76
CA ASP A 149 7.21 3.62 -11.73
C ASP A 149 8.24 4.27 -10.78
N ARG A 150 8.49 3.68 -9.60
CA ARG A 150 9.55 4.15 -8.69
C ARG A 150 10.93 4.03 -9.32
N ASN A 151 11.19 2.91 -10.02
CA ASN A 151 12.45 2.70 -10.74
C ASN A 151 12.66 3.73 -11.86
N LEU A 152 11.60 4.10 -12.59
CA LEU A 152 11.64 5.15 -13.60
C LEU A 152 11.89 6.53 -12.99
N HIS A 153 11.24 6.82 -11.86
CA HIS A 153 11.44 8.06 -11.11
C HIS A 153 12.90 8.22 -10.65
N ASP A 154 13.48 7.18 -10.05
CA ASP A 154 14.88 7.20 -9.60
C ASP A 154 15.86 7.43 -10.76
N LYS A 155 15.60 6.81 -11.92
CA LYS A 155 16.39 7.04 -13.13
C LYS A 155 16.28 8.48 -13.64
N ALA A 156 15.08 9.06 -13.62
CA ALA A 156 14.84 10.42 -14.05
C ALA A 156 15.55 11.45 -13.14
N LYS A 157 15.50 11.23 -11.82
CA LYS A 157 16.19 12.06 -10.82
C LYS A 157 17.70 12.12 -11.08
N ALA A 158 18.34 10.97 -11.34
CA ALA A 158 19.76 10.92 -11.66
C ALA A 158 20.11 11.69 -12.95
N GLY A 159 19.22 11.69 -13.96
CA GLY A 159 19.40 12.45 -15.19
C GLY A 159 19.31 13.97 -15.00
N GLN A 160 18.54 14.44 -14.01
CA GLN A 160 18.44 15.86 -13.67
C GLN A 160 19.66 16.33 -12.87
N GLU A 161 20.16 15.52 -11.93
CA GLU A 161 21.34 15.84 -11.12
C GLU A 161 22.64 15.82 -11.96
N GLY A 162 22.74 14.93 -12.95
CA GLY A 162 23.90 14.86 -13.86
C GLY A 162 23.99 15.96 -14.92
N GLY A 163 22.91 16.72 -15.15
CA GLY A 163 22.87 17.83 -16.12
C GLY A 163 23.30 19.18 -15.54
N ALA A 164 23.60 19.26 -14.24
CA ALA A 164 23.98 20.48 -13.54
C ALA A 164 25.50 20.63 -13.32
N ALA A 165 26.33 19.81 -13.98
CA ALA A 165 27.79 19.77 -13.84
C ALA A 165 28.53 20.22 -15.11
#